data_AF-A0A3D3KWN1-F1
#
_entry.id   AF-A0A3D3KWN1-F1
#
_cell.length_a   1.000
_cell.length_b   1.000
_cell.length_c   1.000
_cell.angle_alpha   90.00
_cell.angle_beta   90.00
_cell.angle_gamma   90.00
#
_symmetry.space_group_name_H-M   'P 1'
#
loop_
_entity.id
_entity.type
_entity.pdbx_description
1 polymer ?
#
loop_
_entity_poly.entity_id
_entity_poly.type
_entity_poly.pdbx_seq_one_letter_code
_entity_poly.pdbx_strand_id
1 'polypeptide(L)'
;MTTRTKSPQAEVDGAVVDPDQLRRATLASSVGSALEYYDFYIYGLASALIFGPLFFSPLGESGAVIASFATYGVGFAARPFGGVVFGYIGDRFGRKMVLILTIGLMGTASFAIGLLPTFEQAGMLGAVLLVALRILQGLGAGAEQAGATTLISEVAPRRRRGFFAALPFVGIQLGTLLGAGTFALMALA
;
A
#
# COMPACT_ATOMS: atom_id res chain seq x y z
N MET A 1 -15.09 2.88 -57.29
CA MET A 1 -14.61 4.14 -56.70
C MET A 1 -15.28 4.29 -55.34
N THR A 2 -14.71 3.67 -54.30
CA THR A 2 -15.26 3.69 -52.93
C THR A 2 -14.51 4.73 -52.11
N THR A 3 -15.13 5.88 -51.94
CA THR A 3 -14.63 7.01 -51.16
C THR A 3 -14.55 6.59 -49.69
N ARG A 4 -13.33 6.32 -49.19
CA ARG A 4 -13.06 6.18 -47.75
C ARG A 4 -13.28 7.55 -47.11
N THR A 5 -14.45 7.75 -46.52
CA THR A 5 -14.67 8.80 -45.52
C THR A 5 -13.72 8.53 -44.36
N LYS A 6 -12.62 9.28 -44.30
CA LYS A 6 -11.83 9.43 -43.07
C LYS A 6 -12.77 10.00 -42.02
N SER A 7 -13.17 9.17 -41.06
CA SER A 7 -14.02 9.58 -39.95
C SER A 7 -13.31 10.74 -39.21
N PRO A 8 -14.01 11.85 -38.87
CA PRO A 8 -13.44 13.00 -38.15
C PRO A 8 -12.90 12.69 -36.74
N GLN A 9 -13.02 11.45 -36.28
CA GLN A 9 -12.60 11.02 -34.94
C GLN A 9 -11.08 10.85 -34.77
N ALA A 10 -10.30 10.87 -35.86
CA ALA A 10 -8.84 10.74 -35.79
C ALA A 10 -8.13 11.98 -35.20
N GLU A 11 -8.83 13.11 -35.06
CA GLU A 11 -8.23 14.38 -34.61
C GLU A 11 -8.35 14.64 -33.09
N VAL A 12 -9.12 13.83 -32.34
CA VAL A 12 -9.29 14.02 -30.88
C VAL A 12 -8.24 13.24 -30.06
N ASP A 13 -7.36 12.48 -30.71
CA ASP A 13 -6.35 11.60 -30.08
C ASP A 13 -5.03 12.35 -29.74
N GLY A 14 -4.99 13.66 -29.92
CA GLY A 14 -3.81 14.51 -29.88
C GLY A 14 -3.49 15.19 -28.54
N ALA A 15 -3.82 14.59 -27.39
CA ALA A 15 -3.11 14.98 -26.18
C ALA A 15 -1.68 14.41 -26.29
N VAL A 16 -0.70 15.27 -26.57
CA VAL A 16 0.72 14.91 -26.50
C VAL A 16 1.02 14.56 -25.04
N VAL A 17 0.83 13.30 -24.68
CA VAL A 17 1.20 12.78 -23.37
C VAL A 17 2.72 12.73 -23.35
N ASP A 18 3.35 13.46 -22.44
CA ASP A 18 4.80 13.37 -22.22
C ASP A 18 5.16 11.92 -21.85
N PRO A 19 5.89 11.19 -22.71
CA PRO A 19 6.24 9.80 -22.48
C PRO A 19 7.04 9.61 -21.18
N ASP A 20 7.85 10.60 -20.81
CA ASP A 20 8.67 10.55 -19.61
C ASP A 20 7.81 10.71 -18.35
N GLN A 21 6.82 11.62 -18.39
CA GLN A 21 5.85 11.77 -17.32
C GLN A 21 5.01 10.50 -17.13
N LEU A 22 4.54 9.89 -18.23
CA LEU A 22 3.76 8.65 -18.18
C LEU A 22 4.58 7.49 -17.60
N ARG A 23 5.82 7.32 -18.07
CA ARG A 23 6.74 6.28 -17.57
C ARG A 23 7.02 6.48 -16.08
N ARG A 24 7.30 7.72 -15.66
CA ARG A 24 7.59 8.05 -14.26
C ARG A 24 6.38 7.81 -13.35
N ALA A 25 5.19 8.25 -13.76
CA ALA A 25 3.96 8.05 -13.00
C ALA A 25 3.62 6.57 -12.84
N THR A 26 3.77 5.81 -13.93
CA THR A 26 3.54 4.35 -13.94
C THR A 26 4.51 3.63 -13.00
N LEU A 27 5.82 3.90 -13.13
CA LEU A 27 6.83 3.27 -12.28
C LEU A 27 6.65 3.63 -10.81
N ALA A 28 6.43 4.91 -10.51
CA ALA A 28 6.24 5.37 -9.13
C ALA A 28 5.03 4.68 -8.47
N SER A 29 3.93 4.56 -9.22
CA SER A 29 2.72 3.89 -8.74
C SER A 29 2.92 2.38 -8.55
N SER A 30 3.54 1.70 -9.52
CA SER A 30 3.82 0.26 -9.40
C SER A 30 4.77 -0.06 -8.25
N VAL A 31 5.80 0.77 -8.03
CA VAL A 31 6.74 0.59 -6.91
C VAL A 31 6.06 0.92 -5.58
N GLY A 32 5.24 1.97 -5.52
CA GLY A 32 4.44 2.31 -4.34
C GLY A 32 3.53 1.16 -3.92
N SER A 33 2.75 0.63 -4.85
CA SER A 33 1.88 -0.53 -4.60
C SER A 33 2.67 -1.79 -4.23
N ALA A 34 3.86 -2.00 -4.80
CA ALA A 34 4.71 -3.12 -4.40
C ALA A 34 5.20 -2.98 -2.95
N LEU A 35 5.65 -1.80 -2.54
CA LEU A 35 6.09 -1.54 -1.17
C LEU A 35 4.96 -1.66 -0.15
N GLU A 36 3.78 -1.15 -0.50
CA GLU A 36 2.57 -1.32 0.33
C GLU A 36 2.29 -2.80 0.55
N TYR A 37 2.13 -3.57 -0.53
CA TYR A 37 1.74 -4.98 -0.40
C TYR A 37 2.85 -5.86 0.15
N TYR A 38 4.11 -5.47 -0.01
CA TYR A 38 5.21 -6.09 0.72
C TYR A 38 5.00 -5.96 2.23
N ASP A 39 4.79 -4.73 2.75
CA ASP A 39 4.56 -4.50 4.18
C ASP A 39 3.32 -5.22 4.71
N PHE A 40 2.21 -5.13 3.97
CA PHE A 40 0.97 -5.82 4.35
C PHE A 40 1.18 -7.33 4.45
N TYR A 41 1.90 -7.92 3.50
CA TYR A 41 2.11 -9.36 3.46
C TYR A 41 3.02 -9.84 4.59
N ILE A 42 4.17 -9.19 4.80
CA ILE A 42 5.08 -9.56 5.90
C ILE A 42 4.41 -9.38 7.26
N TYR A 43 3.56 -8.36 7.43
CA TYR A 43 2.82 -8.17 8.67
C TYR A 43 1.72 -9.21 8.85
N GLY A 44 1.03 -9.60 7.78
CA GLY A 44 0.07 -10.70 7.83
C GLY A 44 0.72 -12.00 8.31
N LEU A 45 1.90 -12.33 7.76
CA LEU A 45 2.68 -13.48 8.21
C LEU A 45 3.20 -13.32 9.65
N ALA A 46 3.70 -12.14 10.02
CA ALA A 46 4.12 -11.86 11.38
C ALA A 46 2.95 -11.94 12.37
N SER A 47 1.74 -11.55 11.96
CA SER A 47 0.54 -11.68 12.78
C SER A 47 0.19 -13.16 13.02
N ALA A 48 0.36 -14.00 12.00
CA ALA A 48 0.10 -15.43 12.11
C ALA A 48 1.16 -16.16 12.95
N LEU A 49 2.43 -15.75 12.87
CA LEU A 49 3.57 -16.56 13.33
C LEU A 49 4.34 -15.96 14.51
N ILE A 50 4.31 -14.64 14.69
CA ILE A 50 5.29 -13.91 15.51
C ILE A 50 4.58 -13.11 16.62
N PHE A 51 3.60 -12.26 16.30
CA PHE A 51 3.08 -11.29 17.26
C PHE A 51 2.26 -11.87 18.41
N GLY A 52 1.57 -12.99 18.19
CA GLY A 52 0.79 -13.68 19.23
C GLY A 52 1.62 -13.91 20.51
N PRO A 53 2.67 -14.75 20.47
CA PRO A 53 3.51 -15.00 21.64
C PRO A 53 4.32 -13.77 22.09
N LEU A 54 4.68 -12.84 21.19
CA LEU A 54 5.53 -11.70 21.54
C LEU A 54 4.80 -10.57 22.27
N PHE A 55 3.57 -10.27 21.88
CA PHE A 55 2.82 -9.11 22.39
C PHE A 55 1.55 -9.49 23.16
N PHE A 56 1.02 -10.69 22.95
CA PHE A 56 -0.30 -11.10 23.45
C PHE A 56 -0.28 -12.40 24.27
N SER A 57 0.89 -12.84 24.74
CA SER A 57 1.05 -14.09 25.52
C SER A 57 0.09 -14.27 26.72
N PRO A 58 -0.37 -13.22 27.45
CA PRO A 58 -1.30 -13.41 28.57
C PRO A 58 -2.72 -13.82 28.16
N LEU A 59 -3.08 -13.68 26.88
CA LEU A 59 -4.42 -14.01 26.38
C LEU A 59 -4.60 -15.52 26.12
N GLY A 60 -3.57 -16.33 26.39
CA GLY A 60 -3.53 -17.74 26.00
C GLY A 60 -3.35 -17.91 24.49
N GLU A 61 -3.12 -19.15 24.04
CA GLU A 61 -2.76 -19.44 22.64
C GLU A 61 -3.81 -18.94 21.63
N SER A 62 -5.08 -19.28 21.84
CA SER A 62 -6.16 -18.84 20.94
C SER A 62 -6.39 -17.33 21.02
N GLY A 63 -6.37 -16.74 22.22
CA GLY A 63 -6.59 -15.31 22.41
C GLY A 63 -5.47 -14.46 21.80
N ALA A 64 -4.22 -14.92 21.89
CA ALA A 64 -3.07 -14.26 21.32
C ALA A 64 -3.12 -14.20 19.78
N VAL A 65 -3.49 -15.31 19.14
CA VAL A 65 -3.67 -15.37 17.68
C VAL A 65 -4.81 -14.46 17.24
N ILE A 66 -5.96 -14.49 17.94
CA ILE A 66 -7.10 -13.62 17.64
C ILE A 66 -6.71 -12.15 17.78
N ALA A 67 -6.06 -11.76 18.87
CA ALA A 67 -5.62 -10.39 19.10
C ALA A 67 -4.62 -9.91 18.05
N SER A 68 -3.69 -10.79 17.65
CA SER A 68 -2.72 -10.53 16.60
C SER A 68 -3.38 -10.30 15.23
N PHE A 69 -4.33 -11.13 14.82
CA PHE A 69 -5.10 -10.87 13.60
C PHE A 69 -6.04 -9.66 13.73
N ALA A 70 -6.52 -9.37 14.94
CA ALA A 70 -7.32 -8.17 15.18
C ALA A 70 -6.50 -6.90 14.95
N THR A 71 -5.21 -6.84 15.32
CA THR A 71 -4.35 -5.69 15.00
C THR A 71 -4.18 -5.53 13.49
N TYR A 72 -4.07 -6.63 12.76
CA TYR A 72 -4.04 -6.62 11.30
C TYR A 72 -5.36 -6.06 10.74
N GLY A 73 -6.51 -6.52 11.24
CA GLY A 73 -7.84 -6.03 10.87
C GLY A 73 -8.06 -4.56 11.17
N VAL A 74 -7.58 -4.05 12.31
CA VAL A 74 -7.66 -2.63 12.67
C VAL A 74 -6.92 -1.75 11.65
N GLY A 75 -5.76 -2.20 11.15
CA GLY A 75 -5.05 -1.50 10.08
C GLY A 75 -5.90 -1.37 8.81
N PHE A 76 -6.65 -2.41 8.43
CA PHE A 76 -7.60 -2.32 7.30
C PHE A 76 -8.77 -1.38 7.60
N ALA A 77 -9.33 -1.44 8.80
CA ALA A 77 -10.42 -0.56 9.21
C ALA A 77 -10.01 0.92 9.21
N ALA A 78 -8.72 1.24 9.39
CA ALA A 78 -8.20 2.59 9.30
C ALA A 78 -8.08 3.12 7.85
N ARG A 79 -7.97 2.25 6.84
CA ARG A 79 -7.76 2.65 5.43
C ARG A 79 -8.82 3.62 4.89
N PRO A 80 -10.14 3.40 5.06
CA PRO A 80 -11.15 4.34 4.56
C PRO A 80 -10.97 5.75 5.13
N PHE A 81 -10.65 5.86 6.42
CA PHE A 81 -10.39 7.15 7.07
C PHE A 81 -9.14 7.81 6.50
N GLY A 82 -8.09 7.03 6.27
CA GLY A 82 -6.89 7.46 5.58
C GLY A 82 -7.17 8.01 4.18
N GLY A 83 -7.95 7.28 3.39
CA GLY A 83 -8.38 7.67 2.05
C GLY A 83 -9.12 9.00 2.03
N VAL A 84 -10.02 9.23 2.98
CA VAL A 84 -10.75 10.51 3.11
C VAL A 84 -9.79 11.65 3.49
N VAL A 85 -8.96 11.46 4.53
CA VAL A 85 -8.07 12.51 5.05
C VAL A 85 -6.97 12.85 4.05
N PHE A 86 -6.20 11.85 3.62
CA PHE A 86 -5.08 12.05 2.70
C PHE A 86 -5.56 12.31 1.26
N GLY A 87 -6.75 11.85 0.88
CA GLY A 87 -7.40 12.24 -0.38
C GLY A 87 -7.71 13.74 -0.40
N TYR A 88 -8.38 14.26 0.64
CA TYR A 88 -8.64 15.69 0.77
C TYR A 88 -7.35 16.54 0.76
N ILE A 89 -6.34 16.11 1.51
CA ILE A 89 -5.02 16.78 1.54
C ILE A 89 -4.37 16.71 0.15
N GLY A 90 -4.48 15.58 -0.55
CA GLY A 90 -3.90 15.36 -1.88
C GLY A 90 -4.51 16.26 -2.94
N ASP A 91 -5.82 16.47 -2.87
CA ASP A 91 -6.53 17.37 -3.78
C ASP A 91 -6.21 18.85 -3.51
N ARG A 92 -5.89 19.23 -2.26
CA ARG A 92 -5.61 20.63 -1.87
C ARG A 92 -4.13 21.02 -1.96
N PHE A 93 -3.21 20.12 -1.58
CA PHE A 93 -1.78 20.41 -1.43
C PHE A 93 -0.91 19.64 -2.44
N GLY A 94 -1.52 18.76 -3.24
CA GLY A 94 -0.86 18.04 -4.33
C GLY A 94 -0.58 16.57 -4.01
N ARG A 95 -0.94 15.71 -4.96
CA ARG A 95 -0.87 14.24 -4.84
C ARG A 95 0.54 13.70 -4.61
N LYS A 96 1.57 14.32 -5.19
CA LYS A 96 2.97 13.92 -4.99
C LYS A 96 3.43 14.04 -3.54
N MET A 97 3.02 15.11 -2.85
CA MET A 97 3.41 15.37 -1.46
C MET A 97 2.78 14.34 -0.53
N VAL A 98 1.49 14.05 -0.73
CA VAL A 98 0.78 13.00 0.00
C VAL A 98 1.42 11.63 -0.22
N LEU A 99 1.77 11.26 -1.46
CA LEU A 99 2.45 10.00 -1.74
C LEU A 99 3.76 9.83 -0.95
N ILE A 100 4.57 10.89 -0.87
CA ILE A 100 5.82 10.87 -0.10
C ILE A 100 5.53 10.73 1.40
N LEU A 101 4.54 11.46 1.91
CA LEU A 101 4.15 11.39 3.32
C LEU A 101 3.61 10.01 3.72
N THR A 102 2.75 9.41 2.90
CA THR A 102 2.15 8.11 3.21
C THR A 102 3.18 6.99 3.15
N ILE A 103 4.05 6.97 2.13
CA ILE A 103 5.17 6.02 2.05
C ILE A 103 6.11 6.19 3.24
N GLY A 104 6.44 7.44 3.60
CA GLY A 104 7.29 7.74 4.75
C GLY A 104 6.66 7.30 6.08
N LEU A 105 5.37 7.58 6.28
CA LEU A 105 4.61 7.15 7.45
C LEU A 105 4.57 5.63 7.56
N MET A 106 4.32 4.94 6.44
CA MET A 106 4.26 3.48 6.41
C MET A 106 5.60 2.86 6.76
N GLY A 107 6.69 3.29 6.10
CA GLY A 107 8.03 2.74 6.34
C GLY A 107 8.58 3.05 7.74
N THR A 108 8.35 4.27 8.26
CA THR A 108 8.77 4.62 9.63
C THR A 108 7.99 3.83 10.67
N ALA A 109 6.69 3.62 10.47
CA ALA A 109 5.90 2.79 11.36
C ALA A 109 6.32 1.30 11.28
N SER A 110 6.61 0.74 10.10
CA SER A 110 7.13 -0.62 9.97
C SER A 110 8.45 -0.79 10.73
N PHE A 111 9.35 0.18 10.58
CA PHE A 111 10.62 0.18 11.30
C PHE A 111 10.40 0.26 12.82
N ALA A 112 9.51 1.15 13.28
CA ALA A 112 9.18 1.31 14.69
C ALA A 112 8.55 0.04 15.29
N ILE A 113 7.76 -0.72 14.52
CA ILE A 113 7.20 -2.02 14.97
C ILE A 113 8.33 -2.99 15.35
N GLY A 114 9.44 -3.00 14.60
CA GLY A 114 10.59 -3.84 14.91
C GLY A 114 11.35 -3.45 16.18
N LEU A 115 11.13 -2.23 16.69
CA LEU A 115 11.77 -1.72 17.92
C LEU A 115 10.85 -1.82 19.15
N LEU A 116 9.64 -2.35 19.00
CA LEU A 116 8.69 -2.42 20.10
C LEU A 116 9.15 -3.41 21.18
N PRO A 117 8.98 -3.07 22.46
CA PRO A 117 9.28 -3.98 23.55
C PRO A 117 8.27 -5.14 23.57
N THR A 118 8.75 -6.33 23.90
CA THR A 118 7.89 -7.52 24.05
C THR A 118 7.04 -7.44 25.31
N PHE A 119 6.06 -8.35 25.44
CA PHE A 119 5.25 -8.43 26.65
C PHE A 119 6.10 -8.65 27.91
N GLU A 120 7.16 -9.45 27.83
CA GLU A 120 8.06 -9.68 28.96
C GLU A 120 8.83 -8.43 29.38
N GLN A 121 9.11 -7.52 28.44
CA GLN A 121 9.91 -6.32 28.69
C GLN A 121 9.07 -5.15 29.23
N ALA A 122 7.85 -4.96 28.72
CA ALA A 122 7.04 -3.78 29.04
C ALA A 122 5.53 -4.06 29.18
N GLY A 123 5.13 -5.32 29.35
CA GLY A 123 3.73 -5.72 29.45
C GLY A 123 2.92 -5.34 28.21
N MET A 124 1.68 -4.88 28.42
CA MET A 124 0.77 -4.52 27.31
C MET A 124 1.18 -3.27 26.52
N LEU A 125 2.19 -2.51 26.96
CA LEU A 125 2.61 -1.29 26.27
C LEU A 125 3.04 -1.59 24.83
N GLY A 126 3.80 -2.68 24.61
CA GLY A 126 4.22 -3.11 23.27
C GLY A 126 3.03 -3.38 22.35
N ALA A 127 2.02 -4.10 22.84
CA ALA A 127 0.78 -4.39 22.10
C ALA A 127 -0.01 -3.11 21.77
N VAL A 128 -0.11 -2.17 22.70
CA VAL A 128 -0.81 -0.89 22.46
C VAL A 128 -0.09 -0.06 21.39
N LEU A 129 1.24 0.02 21.46
CA LEU A 129 2.04 0.73 20.47
C LEU A 129 1.97 0.03 19.10
N LEU A 130 1.96 -1.30 19.05
CA LEU A 130 1.76 -2.08 17.84
C LEU A 130 0.44 -1.71 17.15
N VAL A 131 -0.66 -1.65 17.92
CA VAL A 131 -1.97 -1.23 17.40
C VAL A 131 -1.94 0.21 16.91
N ALA A 132 -1.34 1.13 17.67
CA ALA A 132 -1.23 2.53 17.28
C ALA A 132 -0.45 2.70 15.98
N LEU A 133 0.70 2.05 15.84
CA LEU A 133 1.49 2.04 14.61
C LEU A 133 0.71 1.44 13.44
N ARG A 134 -0.05 0.37 13.67
CA ARG A 134 -0.91 -0.23 12.63
C ARG A 134 -2.01 0.70 12.15
N ILE A 135 -2.64 1.45 13.05
CA ILE A 135 -3.63 2.46 12.67
C ILE A 135 -2.96 3.51 11.78
N LEU A 136 -1.80 4.02 12.18
CA LEU A 136 -1.05 5.01 11.39
C LEU A 136 -0.68 4.50 10.00
N GLN A 137 -0.20 3.26 9.89
CA GLN A 137 0.06 2.63 8.59
C GLN A 137 -1.19 2.47 7.74
N GLY A 138 -2.29 2.02 8.35
CA GLY A 138 -3.58 1.88 7.69
C GLY A 138 -4.10 3.21 7.13
N LEU A 139 -3.95 4.30 7.89
CA LEU A 139 -4.27 5.64 7.41
C LEU A 139 -3.42 6.03 6.19
N GLY A 140 -2.11 5.75 6.22
CA GLY A 140 -1.21 6.02 5.07
C GLY A 140 -1.61 5.25 3.81
N ALA A 141 -1.93 3.97 3.96
CA ALA A 141 -2.32 3.09 2.85
C ALA A 141 -3.61 3.52 2.14
N GLY A 142 -4.55 4.13 2.87
CA GLY A 142 -5.90 4.41 2.40
C GLY A 142 -6.00 5.28 1.14
N ALA A 143 -5.04 6.18 0.91
CA ALA A 143 -5.08 7.12 -0.21
C ALA A 143 -4.14 6.77 -1.37
N GLU A 144 -3.20 5.83 -1.17
CA GLU A 144 -2.14 5.51 -2.14
C GLU A 144 -2.74 4.91 -3.42
N GLN A 145 -3.44 3.78 -3.27
CA GLN A 145 -3.90 2.97 -4.41
C GLN A 145 -4.94 3.69 -5.28
N ALA A 146 -5.87 4.42 -4.65
CA ALA A 146 -6.86 5.24 -5.36
C ALA A 146 -6.16 6.41 -6.08
N GLY A 147 -5.25 7.11 -5.40
CA GLY A 147 -4.53 8.25 -5.97
C GLY A 147 -3.65 7.86 -7.16
N ALA A 148 -2.93 6.75 -7.05
CA ALA A 148 -2.07 6.19 -8.09
C ALA A 148 -2.86 5.79 -9.34
N THR A 149 -3.97 5.07 -9.16
CA THR A 149 -4.82 4.64 -10.28
C THR A 149 -5.44 5.83 -11.00
N THR A 150 -5.92 6.84 -10.27
CA THR A 150 -6.44 8.08 -10.87
C THR A 150 -5.35 8.82 -11.64
N LEU A 151 -4.17 9.03 -11.04
CA LEU A 151 -3.06 9.74 -11.67
C LEU A 151 -2.63 9.09 -12.99
N ILE A 152 -2.49 7.76 -13.01
CA ILE A 152 -2.17 7.04 -14.25
C ILE A 152 -3.30 7.20 -15.27
N SER A 153 -4.55 7.11 -14.83
CA SER A 153 -5.70 7.20 -15.73
C SER A 153 -5.88 8.57 -16.38
N GLU A 154 -5.43 9.64 -15.71
CA GLU A 154 -5.45 11.02 -16.19
C GLU A 154 -4.34 11.28 -17.22
N VAL A 155 -3.17 10.70 -17.02
CA VAL A 155 -2.00 10.90 -17.91
C VAL A 155 -2.00 9.89 -19.08
N ALA A 156 -2.62 8.71 -18.94
CA ALA A 156 -2.54 7.67 -19.96
C ALA A 156 -3.35 7.98 -21.24
N PRO A 157 -2.83 7.62 -22.43
CA PRO A 157 -3.57 7.75 -23.69
C PRO A 157 -4.90 7.01 -23.65
N ARG A 158 -5.98 7.62 -24.17
CA ARG A 158 -7.35 7.06 -24.10
C ARG A 158 -7.43 5.59 -24.53
N ARG A 159 -6.77 5.24 -25.64
CA ARG A 159 -6.75 3.86 -26.20
C ARG A 159 -5.97 2.84 -25.35
N ARG A 160 -5.07 3.29 -24.47
CA ARG A 160 -4.21 2.43 -23.63
C ARG A 160 -4.45 2.61 -22.13
N ARG A 161 -5.43 3.41 -21.73
CA ARG A 161 -5.70 3.75 -20.32
C ARG A 161 -5.85 2.51 -19.44
N GLY A 162 -6.57 1.49 -19.90
CA GLY A 162 -6.73 0.23 -19.17
C GLY A 162 -5.42 -0.55 -18.99
N PHE A 163 -4.54 -0.54 -19.99
CA PHE A 163 -3.23 -1.19 -19.89
C PHE A 163 -2.35 -0.52 -18.83
N PHE A 164 -2.24 0.81 -18.86
CA PHE A 164 -1.43 1.54 -17.88
C PHE A 164 -2.04 1.47 -16.47
N ALA A 165 -3.36 1.55 -16.34
CA ALA A 165 -4.04 1.42 -15.05
C ALA A 165 -3.90 0.03 -14.40
N ALA A 166 -3.56 -1.01 -15.18
CA ALA A 166 -3.31 -2.36 -14.65
C ALA A 166 -1.88 -2.55 -14.10
N LEU A 167 -0.92 -1.70 -14.47
CA LEU A 167 0.49 -1.87 -14.07
C LEU A 167 0.75 -1.77 -12.55
N PRO A 168 0.01 -0.96 -11.76
CA PRO A 168 0.11 -1.00 -10.31
C PRO A 168 -0.22 -2.37 -9.71
N PHE A 169 -1.15 -3.12 -10.31
CA PHE A 169 -1.51 -4.47 -9.84
C PHE A 169 -0.39 -5.49 -10.06
N VAL A 170 0.48 -5.29 -11.06
CA VAL A 170 1.71 -6.08 -11.19
C VAL A 170 2.62 -5.81 -10.00
N GLY A 171 2.74 -4.55 -9.59
CA GLY A 171 3.46 -4.13 -8.38
C GLY A 171 2.96 -4.83 -7.13
N ILE A 172 1.64 -4.87 -6.93
CA ILE A 172 0.99 -5.59 -5.83
C ILE A 172 1.47 -7.05 -5.73
N GLN A 173 1.46 -7.76 -6.85
CA GLN A 173 1.85 -9.18 -6.87
C GLN A 173 3.36 -9.37 -6.63
N LEU A 174 4.19 -8.47 -7.18
CA LEU A 174 5.63 -8.48 -6.90
C LEU A 174 5.91 -8.23 -5.42
N GLY A 175 5.24 -7.25 -4.79
CA GLY A 175 5.36 -6.96 -3.37
C GLY A 175 4.98 -8.15 -2.49
N THR A 176 3.85 -8.78 -2.81
CA THR A 176 3.36 -10.00 -2.14
C THR A 176 4.38 -11.14 -2.24
N LEU A 177 4.94 -11.38 -3.43
CA LEU A 177 5.95 -12.41 -3.65
C LEU A 177 7.25 -12.13 -2.88
N LEU A 178 7.70 -10.87 -2.86
CA LEU A 178 8.87 -10.45 -2.09
C LEU A 178 8.67 -10.62 -0.58
N GLY A 179 7.46 -10.33 -0.09
CA GLY A 179 7.11 -10.53 1.32
C GLY A 179 7.14 -12.00 1.70
N ALA A 180 6.52 -12.86 0.87
CA ALA A 180 6.59 -14.31 1.03
C ALA A 180 8.03 -14.82 0.98
N GLY A 181 8.82 -14.34 0.02
CA GLY A 181 10.22 -14.69 -0.15
C GLY A 181 11.06 -14.32 1.08
N THR A 182 10.81 -13.17 1.71
CA THR A 182 11.51 -12.73 2.92
C THR A 182 11.27 -13.72 4.06
N PHE A 183 10.01 -14.09 4.32
CA PHE A 183 9.69 -15.08 5.35
C PHE A 183 10.21 -16.48 5.01
N ALA A 184 10.16 -16.88 3.74
CA ALA A 184 10.73 -18.16 3.30
C ALA A 184 12.25 -18.22 3.54
N LEU A 185 12.97 -17.13 3.26
CA LEU A 185 14.40 -17.04 3.57
C LEU A 185 14.67 -17.07 5.07
N MET A 186 13.87 -16.38 5.88
CA MET A 186 13.99 -16.43 7.34
C MET A 186 13.74 -17.83 7.91
N ALA A 187 12.87 -18.62 7.28
CA ALA A 187 12.59 -19.99 7.69
C ALA A 187 13.70 -21.00 7.29
N LEU A 188 14.58 -20.62 6.37
CA LEU A 188 15.72 -21.43 5.92
C LEU A 188 17.02 -21.12 6.69
N ALA A 189 17.05 -20.01 7.43
CA ALA A 189 18.17 -19.56 8.25
C ALA A 189 18.09 -20.13 9.66
#